data_AF-A0A9C9KAX3-F1
#
_entry.id   AF-A0A9C9KAX3-F1
#
_cell.length_a   1.000
_cell.length_b   1.000
_cell.length_c   1.000
_cell.angle_alpha   90.00
_cell.angle_beta   90.00
_cell.angle_gamma   90.00
#
_symmetry.space_group_name_H-M   'P 1'
#
loop_
_entity.id
_entity.type
_entity.pdbx_description
1 polymer ?
#
loop_
_entity_poly.entity_id
_entity_poly.type
_entity_poly.pdbx_seq_one_letter_code
_entity_poly.pdbx_strand_id
1 'polypeptide(L)'
;MSAGKPRRVKEKAILPVEEQIRAWYIASRKMAWDIRKEEFHRIGTPPSLTEDDLAQGFSGISLFYGFGDDGSGHADPVLSGKRAWHYACKRKKGRVWQSPYIDFDKPDAFRLRPGAPPRPKGFYFAKIQTGERFQTITVSKVRRLFDSITGWGPEGFQFFCITHTHFTDLMSERKTPFMALADYDVAPYGFNDFFDVPQLFSSNRIRGLGIGNVDRNYPGFGIPILRF
;
A
#
# COMPACT_ATOMS: atom_id res chain seq x y z
N MET A 1 43.06 18.72 1.93
CA MET A 1 42.04 18.18 2.86
C MET A 1 40.66 18.53 2.31
N SER A 2 39.98 17.59 1.67
CA SER A 2 38.64 17.82 1.09
C SER A 2 37.59 17.57 2.18
N ALA A 3 36.84 18.61 2.53
CA ALA A 3 35.72 18.51 3.44
C ALA A 3 34.69 17.53 2.88
N GLY A 4 34.49 16.41 3.57
CA GLY A 4 33.50 15.42 3.22
C GLY A 4 32.12 16.07 3.11
N LYS A 5 31.47 15.92 1.95
CA LYS A 5 30.08 16.33 1.77
C LYS A 5 29.25 15.75 2.91
N PRO A 6 28.40 16.54 3.59
CA PRO A 6 27.51 15.99 4.60
C PRO A 6 26.65 14.91 3.94
N ARG A 7 26.73 13.68 4.46
CA ARG A 7 25.78 12.62 4.13
C ARG A 7 24.39 13.22 4.38
N ARG A 8 23.62 13.48 3.31
CA ARG A 8 22.20 13.82 3.44
C ARG A 8 21.59 12.72 4.29
N VAL A 9 21.21 13.06 5.51
CA VAL A 9 20.30 12.24 6.31
C VAL A 9 19.12 12.00 5.38
N LYS A 10 18.91 10.76 4.92
CA LYS A 10 17.66 10.41 4.25
C LYS A 10 16.58 10.77 5.25
N GLU A 11 15.81 11.82 4.97
CA GLU A 11 14.57 12.06 5.71
C GLU A 11 13.84 10.73 5.78
N LYS A 12 13.48 10.29 7.00
CA LYS A 12 12.72 9.06 7.17
C LYS A 12 11.41 9.25 6.42
N ALA A 13 11.30 8.64 5.24
CA ALA A 13 10.11 8.76 4.41
C ALA A 13 8.87 8.20 5.13
N ILE A 14 9.08 7.27 6.06
CA ILE A 14 8.03 6.66 6.87
C ILE A 14 7.75 7.52 8.11
N LEU A 15 6.50 7.93 8.30
CA LEU A 15 6.08 8.80 9.39
C LEU A 15 6.14 8.09 10.75
N PRO A 16 6.37 8.83 11.84
CA PRO A 16 6.21 8.31 13.21
C PRO A 16 4.84 7.68 13.45
N VAL A 17 4.78 6.68 14.32
CA VAL A 17 3.54 5.91 14.58
C VAL A 17 2.42 6.81 15.10
N GLU A 18 2.74 7.81 15.91
CA GLU A 18 1.80 8.79 16.46
C GLU A 18 1.13 9.61 15.34
N GLU A 19 1.88 9.96 14.30
CA GLU A 19 1.35 10.65 13.13
C GLU A 19 0.46 9.74 12.29
N GLN A 20 0.83 8.45 12.16
CA GLN A 20 0.01 7.45 11.48
C GLN A 20 -1.33 7.23 12.21
N ILE A 21 -1.32 7.11 13.54
CA ILE A 21 -2.51 7.01 14.39
C ILE A 21 -3.39 8.26 14.22
N ARG A 22 -2.79 9.45 14.26
CA ARG A 22 -3.50 10.71 14.04
C ARG A 22 -4.15 10.76 12.66
N ALA A 23 -3.45 10.30 11.62
CA ALA A 23 -4.00 10.23 10.26
C ALA A 23 -5.21 9.30 10.18
N TRP A 24 -5.14 8.12 10.81
CA TRP A 24 -6.26 7.19 10.94
C TRP A 24 -7.46 7.79 11.67
N TYR A 25 -7.22 8.46 12.80
CA TYR A 25 -8.28 9.13 13.55
C TYR A 25 -9.01 10.20 12.70
N ILE A 26 -8.24 11.01 11.98
CA ILE A 26 -8.79 12.04 11.07
C ILE A 26 -9.60 11.38 9.93
N ALA A 27 -9.07 10.32 9.32
CA ALA A 27 -9.74 9.63 8.22
C ALA A 27 -11.05 8.98 8.69
N SER A 28 -11.02 8.28 9.82
CA SER A 28 -12.19 7.64 10.43
C SER A 28 -13.31 8.64 10.68
N ARG A 29 -12.99 9.78 11.31
CA ARG A 29 -13.97 10.83 11.58
C ARG A 29 -14.54 11.45 10.30
N LYS A 30 -13.71 11.73 9.30
CA LYS A 30 -14.15 12.37 8.04
C LYS A 30 -15.03 11.47 7.19
N MET A 31 -14.83 10.18 7.28
CA MET A 31 -15.57 9.19 6.51
C MET A 31 -16.71 8.55 7.29
N ALA A 32 -16.85 8.89 8.59
CA ALA A 32 -17.73 8.19 9.52
C ALA A 32 -17.53 6.67 9.43
N TRP A 33 -16.26 6.24 9.40
CA TRP A 33 -15.96 4.82 9.57
C TRP A 33 -16.18 4.49 11.05
N ASP A 34 -16.96 3.44 11.32
CA ASP A 34 -17.27 2.95 12.67
C ASP A 34 -16.07 2.30 13.40
N ILE A 35 -14.85 2.83 13.21
CA ILE A 35 -13.70 2.46 14.03
C ILE A 35 -13.93 3.08 15.40
N ARG A 36 -14.12 2.23 16.40
CA ARG A 36 -14.47 2.69 17.74
C ARG A 36 -13.27 3.34 18.40
N LYS A 37 -13.51 4.30 19.29
CA LYS A 37 -12.42 5.02 20.00
C LYS A 37 -11.55 4.03 20.80
N GLU A 38 -12.16 2.99 21.34
CA GLU A 38 -11.50 1.94 22.11
C GLU A 38 -10.49 1.16 21.27
N GLU A 39 -10.70 1.03 19.95
CA GLU A 39 -9.76 0.35 19.06
C GLU A 39 -8.46 1.13 18.93
N PHE A 40 -8.51 2.46 18.92
CA PHE A 40 -7.31 3.30 18.94
C PHE A 40 -6.52 3.16 20.26
N HIS A 41 -7.21 2.92 21.38
CA HIS A 41 -6.57 2.67 22.67
C HIS A 41 -5.96 1.26 22.79
N ARG A 42 -6.37 0.34 21.91
CA ARG A 42 -5.88 -1.04 21.87
C ARG A 42 -4.77 -1.26 20.84
N ILE A 43 -4.33 -0.21 20.15
CA ILE A 43 -3.18 -0.29 19.25
C ILE A 43 -1.96 -0.69 20.09
N GLY A 44 -1.39 -1.85 19.78
CA GLY A 44 -0.23 -2.39 20.49
C GLY A 44 1.06 -1.63 20.20
N THR A 45 2.17 -2.12 20.74
CA THR A 45 3.49 -1.60 20.43
C THR A 45 3.89 -1.97 18.99
N PRO A 46 4.40 -1.03 18.17
CA PRO A 46 4.91 -1.37 16.85
C PRO A 46 6.10 -2.35 16.96
N PRO A 47 6.22 -3.32 16.04
CA PRO A 47 7.41 -4.15 15.98
C PRO A 47 8.65 -3.30 15.67
N SER A 48 9.82 -3.79 16.06
CA SER A 48 11.10 -3.17 15.67
C SER A 48 11.64 -3.79 14.39
N LEU A 49 12.39 -3.00 13.62
CA LEU A 49 13.21 -3.53 12.53
C LEU A 49 14.50 -4.12 13.12
N THR A 50 14.78 -5.36 12.79
CA THR A 50 16.04 -6.03 13.09
C THR A 50 17.10 -5.67 12.05
N GLU A 51 18.37 -5.97 12.32
CA GLU A 51 19.45 -5.81 11.33
C GLU A 51 19.18 -6.64 10.07
N ASP A 52 18.61 -7.84 10.22
CA ASP A 52 18.21 -8.70 9.10
C ASP A 52 17.09 -8.08 8.26
N ASP A 53 16.11 -7.43 8.90
CA ASP A 53 15.05 -6.72 8.16
C ASP A 53 15.65 -5.58 7.32
N LEU A 54 16.59 -4.82 7.89
CA LEU A 54 17.28 -3.73 7.19
C LEU A 54 18.13 -4.27 6.04
N ALA A 55 18.86 -5.37 6.24
CA ALA A 55 19.64 -6.05 5.19
C ALA A 55 18.74 -6.58 4.07
N GLN A 56 17.51 -6.99 4.40
CA GLN A 56 16.49 -7.39 3.44
C GLN A 56 15.75 -6.20 2.78
N GLY A 57 16.08 -4.98 3.17
CA GLY A 57 15.57 -3.75 2.56
C GLY A 57 14.26 -3.22 3.14
N PHE A 58 13.76 -3.78 4.24
CA PHE A 58 12.66 -3.18 4.99
C PHE A 58 13.12 -1.84 5.56
N SER A 59 12.29 -0.81 5.38
CA SER A 59 12.67 0.59 5.62
C SER A 59 11.81 1.28 6.66
N GLY A 60 10.73 0.65 7.12
CA GLY A 60 9.92 1.19 8.21
C GLY A 60 8.81 0.26 8.66
N ILE A 61 8.00 0.78 9.58
CA ILE A 61 6.80 0.13 10.11
C ILE A 61 5.61 1.02 9.76
N SER A 62 4.52 0.41 9.29
CA SER A 62 3.29 1.16 9.06
C SER A 62 2.08 0.50 9.71
N LEU A 63 1.17 1.35 10.20
CA LEU A 63 -0.09 1.00 10.81
C LEU A 63 -1.20 0.95 9.76
N PHE A 64 -1.91 -0.17 9.73
CA PHE A 64 -3.01 -0.47 8.83
C PHE A 64 -4.27 -0.82 9.61
N TYR A 65 -5.40 -0.89 8.90
CA TYR A 65 -6.68 -1.29 9.48
C TYR A 65 -7.45 -2.24 8.57
N GLY A 66 -7.84 -3.40 9.08
CA GLY A 66 -8.67 -4.37 8.36
C GLY A 66 -10.16 -4.14 8.58
N PHE A 67 -10.87 -3.78 7.52
CA PHE A 67 -12.33 -3.60 7.50
C PHE A 67 -13.06 -4.85 7.01
N GLY A 68 -14.33 -4.99 7.42
CA GLY A 68 -15.22 -6.03 6.90
C GLY A 68 -14.86 -7.43 7.39
N ASP A 69 -15.46 -8.44 6.76
CA ASP A 69 -15.18 -9.85 6.99
C ASP A 69 -15.09 -10.53 5.62
N ASP A 70 -14.06 -11.34 5.39
CA ASP A 70 -13.89 -12.11 4.15
C ASP A 70 -14.68 -13.44 4.14
N GLY A 71 -15.46 -13.71 5.19
CA GLY A 71 -16.22 -14.94 5.38
C GLY A 71 -15.44 -16.02 6.14
N SER A 72 -14.17 -15.80 6.42
CA SER A 72 -13.29 -16.70 7.17
C SER A 72 -12.79 -16.10 8.49
N GLY A 73 -13.36 -14.98 8.92
CA GLY A 73 -12.99 -14.30 10.17
C GLY A 73 -11.81 -13.34 10.01
N HIS A 74 -11.36 -13.09 8.79
CA HIS A 74 -10.34 -12.10 8.47
C HIS A 74 -10.96 -10.85 7.85
N ALA A 75 -10.17 -9.79 7.69
CA ALA A 75 -10.67 -8.56 7.07
C ALA A 75 -10.89 -8.75 5.57
N ASP A 76 -11.92 -8.10 5.03
CA ASP A 76 -12.14 -8.00 3.59
C ASP A 76 -11.08 -7.06 2.99
N PRO A 77 -10.12 -7.59 2.21
CA PRO A 77 -9.03 -6.80 1.66
C PRO A 77 -9.52 -5.83 0.58
N VAL A 78 -10.55 -6.18 -0.21
CA VAL A 78 -11.06 -5.31 -1.28
C VAL A 78 -11.80 -4.13 -0.66
N LEU A 79 -12.67 -4.37 0.33
CA LEU A 79 -13.34 -3.30 1.08
C LEU A 79 -12.33 -2.39 1.78
N SER A 80 -11.29 -2.96 2.38
CA SER A 80 -10.25 -2.21 3.08
C SER A 80 -9.48 -1.27 2.15
N GLY A 81 -9.13 -1.72 0.95
CA GLY A 81 -8.53 -0.89 -0.10
C GLY A 81 -9.49 0.17 -0.64
N LYS A 82 -10.73 -0.24 -0.94
CA LYS A 82 -11.81 0.63 -1.44
C LYS A 82 -12.05 1.82 -0.52
N ARG A 83 -12.16 1.60 0.79
CA ARG A 83 -12.37 2.67 1.77
C ARG A 83 -11.24 3.69 1.74
N ALA A 84 -10.00 3.24 1.74
CA ALA A 84 -8.84 4.12 1.69
C ALA A 84 -8.80 4.94 0.39
N TRP A 85 -9.07 4.32 -0.76
CA TRP A 85 -9.13 5.02 -2.04
C TRP A 85 -10.28 6.05 -2.08
N HIS A 86 -11.47 5.68 -1.62
CA HIS A 86 -12.62 6.59 -1.52
C HIS A 86 -12.33 7.80 -0.63
N TYR A 87 -11.59 7.62 0.47
CA TYR A 87 -11.13 8.73 1.30
C TYR A 87 -10.26 9.72 0.51
N ALA A 88 -9.33 9.24 -0.33
CA ALA A 88 -8.53 10.11 -1.18
C ALA A 88 -9.40 10.89 -2.18
N CYS A 89 -10.35 10.22 -2.85
CA CYS A 89 -11.30 10.87 -3.77
C CYS A 89 -12.10 12.00 -3.08
N LYS A 90 -12.60 11.75 -1.85
CA LYS A 90 -13.35 12.76 -1.09
C LYS A 90 -12.47 13.95 -0.67
N ARG A 91 -11.22 13.69 -0.25
CA ARG A 91 -10.31 14.72 0.29
C ARG A 91 -9.64 15.58 -0.79
N LYS A 92 -9.43 15.04 -1.98
CA LYS A 92 -8.60 15.65 -3.03
C LYS A 92 -9.41 15.83 -4.32
N LYS A 93 -10.53 16.58 -4.24
CA LYS A 93 -11.36 16.91 -5.42
C LYS A 93 -10.47 17.45 -6.55
N GLY A 94 -10.52 16.80 -7.72
CA GLY A 94 -9.73 17.18 -8.91
C GLY A 94 -8.25 16.80 -8.89
N ARG A 95 -7.75 16.06 -7.89
CA ARG A 95 -6.34 15.60 -7.80
C ARG A 95 -6.20 14.09 -7.61
N VAL A 96 -7.22 13.34 -8.02
CA VAL A 96 -7.21 11.88 -8.06
C VAL A 96 -7.66 11.44 -9.44
N TRP A 97 -6.97 10.45 -10.00
CA TRP A 97 -7.33 9.76 -11.23
C TRP A 97 -7.38 8.26 -10.97
N GLN A 98 -8.41 7.60 -11.48
CA GLN A 98 -8.60 6.15 -11.40
C GLN A 98 -8.88 5.62 -12.80
N SER A 99 -8.19 4.53 -13.14
CA SER A 99 -8.44 3.77 -14.35
C SER A 99 -9.87 3.21 -14.35
N PRO A 100 -10.60 3.25 -15.48
CA PRO A 100 -11.92 2.64 -15.59
C PRO A 100 -11.89 1.10 -15.43
N TYR A 101 -10.71 0.49 -15.53
CA TYR A 101 -10.51 -0.95 -15.39
C TYR A 101 -10.38 -1.42 -13.93
N ILE A 102 -10.47 -0.50 -12.96
CA ILE A 102 -10.50 -0.86 -11.54
C ILE A 102 -11.87 -0.57 -11.00
N ASP A 103 -12.57 -1.64 -10.62
CA ASP A 103 -13.86 -1.60 -9.96
C ASP A 103 -13.81 -2.47 -8.71
N PHE A 104 -13.80 -1.82 -7.53
CA PHE A 104 -13.74 -2.52 -6.25
C PHE A 104 -15.03 -3.28 -5.91
N ASP A 105 -16.12 -3.04 -6.64
CA ASP A 105 -17.43 -3.66 -6.41
C ASP A 105 -17.69 -4.87 -7.31
N LYS A 106 -16.74 -5.22 -8.17
CA LYS A 106 -16.83 -6.35 -9.11
C LYS A 106 -15.82 -7.44 -8.77
N PRO A 107 -16.23 -8.51 -8.04
CA PRO A 107 -15.32 -9.56 -7.61
C PRO A 107 -14.73 -10.39 -8.77
N ASP A 108 -15.39 -10.40 -9.93
CA ASP A 108 -14.90 -11.01 -11.17
C ASP A 108 -13.90 -10.13 -11.94
N ALA A 109 -13.67 -8.89 -11.46
CA ALA A 109 -12.76 -7.91 -12.04
C ALA A 109 -11.63 -7.49 -11.09
N PHE A 110 -11.85 -7.52 -9.77
CA PHE A 110 -10.87 -7.10 -8.76
C PHE A 110 -10.96 -7.97 -7.52
N ARG A 111 -9.84 -8.58 -7.12
CA ARG A 111 -9.78 -9.44 -5.94
C ARG A 111 -8.40 -9.47 -5.32
N LEU A 112 -8.32 -9.92 -4.06
CA LEU A 112 -7.05 -10.41 -3.54
C LEU A 112 -6.64 -11.66 -4.34
N ARG A 113 -5.37 -11.76 -4.73
CA ARG A 113 -4.90 -12.90 -5.53
C ARG A 113 -5.07 -14.21 -4.74
N PRO A 114 -5.32 -15.34 -5.42
CA PRO A 114 -5.21 -16.65 -4.78
C PRO A 114 -3.85 -16.85 -4.11
N GLY A 115 -3.86 -17.37 -2.88
CA GLY A 115 -2.65 -17.61 -2.10
C GLY A 115 -1.98 -16.37 -1.52
N ALA A 116 -2.60 -15.19 -1.56
CA ALA A 116 -2.19 -14.10 -0.68
C ALA A 116 -2.69 -14.37 0.75
N PRO A 117 -1.92 -14.00 1.78
CA PRO A 117 -2.30 -14.23 3.16
C PRO A 117 -3.53 -13.39 3.52
N PRO A 118 -4.42 -13.91 4.38
CA PRO A 118 -5.55 -13.13 4.88
C PRO A 118 -5.06 -11.91 5.69
N ARG A 119 -5.89 -10.88 5.81
CA ARG A 119 -5.53 -9.65 6.54
C ARG A 119 -6.14 -9.62 7.94
N PRO A 120 -5.39 -9.17 8.97
CA PRO A 120 -5.95 -9.02 10.31
C PRO A 120 -7.12 -8.04 10.33
N LYS A 121 -8.12 -8.30 11.17
CA LYS A 121 -9.18 -7.34 11.47
C LYS A 121 -8.69 -6.27 12.45
N GLY A 122 -9.22 -5.06 12.31
CA GLY A 122 -8.83 -3.95 13.18
C GLY A 122 -7.42 -3.45 12.88
N PHE A 123 -6.81 -2.76 13.85
CA PHE A 123 -5.46 -2.22 13.70
C PHE A 123 -4.38 -3.30 13.72
N TYR A 124 -3.45 -3.24 12.77
CA TYR A 124 -2.25 -4.09 12.74
C TYR A 124 -1.05 -3.32 12.18
N PHE A 125 0.15 -3.70 12.64
CA PHE A 125 1.40 -3.20 12.09
C PHE A 125 1.96 -4.18 11.06
N ALA A 126 2.73 -3.65 10.11
CA ALA A 126 3.62 -4.46 9.29
C ALA A 126 4.95 -3.73 9.06
N LYS A 127 6.02 -4.50 8.94
CA LYS A 127 7.30 -4.05 8.39
C LYS A 127 7.13 -3.87 6.89
N ILE A 128 7.59 -2.74 6.36
CA ILE A 128 7.35 -2.38 4.96
C ILE A 128 8.64 -2.12 4.18
N GLN A 129 8.56 -2.40 2.88
CA GLN A 129 9.53 -2.02 1.86
C GLN A 129 8.76 -1.39 0.70
N THR A 130 9.21 -0.23 0.20
CA THR A 130 8.45 0.65 -0.69
C THR A 130 8.65 0.40 -2.20
N GLY A 131 9.26 -0.73 -2.55
CA GLY A 131 9.38 -1.23 -3.93
C GLY A 131 10.71 -0.96 -4.63
N GLU A 132 11.63 -0.19 -4.04
CA GLU A 132 12.92 0.17 -4.64
C GLU A 132 13.76 -1.04 -5.09
N ARG A 133 13.74 -2.12 -4.29
CA ARG A 133 14.49 -3.35 -4.55
C ARG A 133 13.99 -4.12 -5.78
N PHE A 134 12.74 -3.90 -6.19
CA PHE A 134 12.05 -4.72 -7.17
C PHE A 134 11.59 -3.92 -8.40
N GLN A 135 12.36 -2.89 -8.82
CA GLN A 135 12.03 -2.07 -10.00
C GLN A 135 12.37 -2.72 -11.35
N THR A 136 13.21 -3.75 -11.35
CA THR A 136 13.71 -4.39 -12.59
C THR A 136 13.12 -5.79 -12.81
N ILE A 137 12.11 -6.16 -12.03
CA ILE A 137 11.54 -7.51 -11.99
C ILE A 137 10.01 -7.43 -12.15
N THR A 138 9.42 -8.47 -12.72
CA THR A 138 7.96 -8.55 -12.92
C THR A 138 7.26 -8.96 -11.63
N VAL A 139 5.98 -8.59 -11.49
CA VAL A 139 5.16 -8.99 -10.35
C VAL A 139 5.07 -10.51 -10.24
N SER A 140 4.90 -11.20 -11.38
CA SER A 140 4.85 -12.66 -11.43
C SER A 140 6.13 -13.32 -10.89
N LYS A 141 7.30 -12.72 -11.12
CA LYS A 141 8.58 -13.22 -10.57
C LYS A 141 8.74 -12.90 -9.09
N VAL A 142 8.35 -11.69 -8.65
CA VAL A 142 8.41 -11.33 -7.22
C VAL A 142 7.49 -12.20 -6.38
N ARG A 143 6.29 -12.52 -6.89
CA ARG A 143 5.34 -13.43 -6.22
C ARG A 143 5.93 -14.80 -5.91
N ARG A 144 6.90 -15.28 -6.69
CA ARG A 144 7.59 -16.56 -6.44
C ARG A 144 8.55 -16.50 -5.23
N LEU A 145 8.87 -15.30 -4.75
CA LEU A 145 9.69 -15.07 -3.56
C LEU A 145 8.84 -14.96 -2.29
N PHE A 146 7.52 -15.06 -2.39
CA PHE A 146 6.62 -14.93 -1.25
C PHE A 146 6.58 -16.25 -0.48
N ASP A 147 7.43 -16.37 0.55
CA ASP A 147 7.25 -17.32 1.66
C ASP A 147 6.84 -16.57 2.94
N SER A 148 7.78 -15.85 3.55
CA SER A 148 7.69 -15.13 4.82
C SER A 148 7.51 -13.63 4.60
N ILE A 149 7.23 -13.25 3.36
CA ILE A 149 6.92 -11.92 2.90
C ILE A 149 5.72 -12.01 1.97
N THR A 150 4.97 -10.92 1.85
CA THR A 150 3.89 -10.82 0.88
C THR A 150 3.88 -9.46 0.20
N GLY A 151 3.16 -9.36 -0.91
CA GLY A 151 2.96 -8.10 -1.61
C GLY A 151 2.06 -7.16 -0.82
N TRP A 152 2.10 -5.88 -1.16
CA TRP A 152 1.07 -4.97 -0.65
C TRP A 152 -0.29 -5.28 -1.28
N GLY A 153 -1.32 -5.35 -0.43
CA GLY A 153 -2.72 -5.41 -0.82
C GLY A 153 -3.41 -4.12 -0.38
N PRO A 154 -4.42 -4.16 0.53
CA PRO A 154 -5.09 -2.96 1.02
C PRO A 154 -4.12 -1.96 1.65
N GLU A 155 -2.99 -2.46 2.16
CA GLU A 155 -1.91 -1.67 2.74
C GLU A 155 -1.41 -0.59 1.81
N GLY A 156 -1.30 -0.86 0.50
CA GLY A 156 -0.83 0.14 -0.45
C GLY A 156 -1.78 1.32 -0.58
N PHE A 157 -3.08 1.05 -0.64
CA PHE A 157 -4.09 2.10 -0.65
C PHE A 157 -4.09 2.87 0.66
N GLN A 158 -4.02 2.20 1.81
CA GLN A 158 -4.03 2.85 3.12
C GLN A 158 -2.78 3.70 3.35
N PHE A 159 -1.62 3.18 2.99
CA PHE A 159 -0.35 3.88 3.04
C PHE A 159 -0.41 5.15 2.21
N PHE A 160 -0.78 5.03 0.93
CA PHE A 160 -0.79 6.15 0.02
C PHE A 160 -1.90 7.15 0.34
N CYS A 161 -3.07 6.68 0.76
CA CYS A 161 -4.28 7.49 0.95
C CYS A 161 -4.47 8.11 2.32
N ILE A 162 -3.96 7.46 3.37
CA ILE A 162 -4.26 7.83 4.75
C ILE A 162 -3.00 8.28 5.46
N THR A 163 -2.03 7.39 5.64
CA THR A 163 -0.89 7.64 6.54
C THR A 163 0.22 8.43 5.87
N HIS A 164 0.63 8.07 4.65
CA HIS A 164 1.83 8.61 3.99
C HIS A 164 1.48 9.42 2.73
N THR A 165 0.57 10.39 2.88
CA THR A 165 0.06 11.14 1.71
C THR A 165 1.11 11.98 0.97
N HIS A 166 2.22 12.30 1.63
CA HIS A 166 3.40 12.97 1.03
C HIS A 166 4.12 12.11 -0.01
N PHE A 167 3.86 10.79 -0.08
CA PHE A 167 4.38 9.96 -1.16
C PHE A 167 3.89 10.40 -2.54
N THR A 168 2.76 11.10 -2.64
CA THR A 168 2.34 11.74 -3.90
C THR A 168 3.41 12.70 -4.42
N ASP A 169 3.98 13.51 -3.54
CA ASP A 169 5.01 14.49 -3.90
C ASP A 169 6.35 13.79 -4.16
N LEU A 170 6.74 12.83 -3.30
CA LEU A 170 7.96 12.05 -3.52
C LEU A 170 7.95 11.29 -4.84
N MET A 171 6.81 10.71 -5.23
CA MET A 171 6.63 10.03 -6.52
C MET A 171 6.69 11.01 -7.69
N SER A 172 6.02 12.15 -7.58
CA SER A 172 6.05 13.21 -8.62
C SER A 172 7.46 13.77 -8.83
N GLU A 173 8.26 13.85 -7.76
CA GLU A 173 9.65 14.32 -7.77
C GLU A 173 10.66 13.20 -8.08
N ARG A 174 10.19 11.99 -8.41
CA ARG A 174 11.01 10.80 -8.70
C ARG A 174 11.99 10.43 -7.57
N LYS A 175 11.64 10.75 -6.33
CA LYS A 175 12.41 10.41 -5.12
C LYS A 175 12.13 8.99 -4.62
N THR A 176 10.97 8.44 -4.98
CA THR A 176 10.54 7.06 -4.69
C THR A 176 9.89 6.49 -5.95
N PRO A 177 9.99 5.18 -6.21
CA PRO A 177 9.27 4.56 -7.32
C PRO A 177 7.75 4.63 -7.11
N PHE A 178 7.02 4.48 -8.21
CA PHE A 178 5.61 4.10 -8.16
C PHE A 178 5.46 2.66 -7.65
N MET A 179 4.25 2.23 -7.32
CA MET A 179 4.03 0.97 -6.61
C MET A 179 3.05 0.05 -7.36
N ALA A 180 3.46 -1.18 -7.65
CA ALA A 180 2.59 -2.24 -8.15
C ALA A 180 2.15 -3.16 -6.99
N LEU A 181 0.84 -3.21 -6.70
CA LEU A 181 0.28 -3.90 -5.54
C LEU A 181 0.16 -5.40 -5.81
N ALA A 182 1.22 -6.13 -5.52
CA ALA A 182 1.38 -7.54 -5.92
C ALA A 182 0.42 -8.53 -5.25
N ASP A 183 -0.35 -8.15 -4.23
CA ASP A 183 -1.33 -9.04 -3.60
C ASP A 183 -2.75 -8.92 -4.14
N TYR A 184 -3.01 -7.98 -5.05
CA TYR A 184 -4.27 -7.95 -5.80
C TYR A 184 -4.09 -8.53 -7.20
N ASP A 185 -5.19 -9.04 -7.75
CA ASP A 185 -5.33 -9.32 -9.17
C ASP A 185 -6.46 -8.46 -9.75
N VAL A 186 -6.26 -8.03 -10.99
CA VAL A 186 -7.25 -7.30 -11.80
C VAL A 186 -7.49 -8.06 -13.11
N ALA A 187 -8.76 -8.22 -13.46
CA ALA A 187 -9.22 -8.67 -14.76
C ALA A 187 -9.84 -7.46 -15.50
N PRO A 188 -9.06 -6.75 -16.35
CA PRO A 188 -9.47 -5.45 -16.88
C PRO A 188 -10.79 -5.45 -17.66
N TYR A 189 -11.14 -6.58 -18.28
CA TYR A 189 -12.33 -6.71 -19.11
C TYR A 189 -13.52 -7.36 -18.39
N GLY A 190 -13.39 -7.67 -17.09
CA GLY A 190 -14.31 -8.57 -16.39
C GLY A 190 -14.09 -10.04 -16.81
N PHE A 191 -14.91 -10.97 -16.35
CA PHE A 191 -14.87 -12.39 -16.74
C PHE A 191 -13.73 -13.25 -16.16
N ASN A 192 -13.15 -12.87 -15.02
CA ASN A 192 -12.15 -13.65 -14.29
C ASN A 192 -10.81 -13.90 -15.02
N ASP A 193 -10.51 -13.15 -16.07
CA ASP A 193 -9.20 -13.22 -16.75
C ASP A 193 -8.17 -12.31 -16.05
N PHE A 194 -7.62 -12.82 -14.94
CA PHE A 194 -6.76 -12.06 -14.03
C PHE A 194 -5.29 -12.10 -14.47
N PHE A 195 -4.83 -11.03 -15.12
CA PHE A 195 -3.44 -10.90 -15.58
C PHE A 195 -2.80 -9.52 -15.27
N ASP A 196 -3.53 -8.63 -14.60
CA ASP A 196 -3.04 -7.31 -14.20
C ASP A 196 -3.03 -7.14 -12.68
N VAL A 197 -2.32 -6.11 -12.20
CA VAL A 197 -2.37 -5.65 -10.80
C VAL A 197 -2.60 -4.15 -10.69
N PRO A 198 -3.11 -3.67 -9.56
CA PRO A 198 -3.26 -2.24 -9.32
C PRO A 198 -1.88 -1.56 -9.23
N GLN A 199 -1.78 -0.39 -9.82
CA GLN A 199 -0.58 0.44 -9.86
C GLN A 199 -0.87 1.82 -9.25
N LEU A 200 -0.23 2.13 -8.14
CA LEU A 200 -0.29 3.45 -7.51
C LEU A 200 0.85 4.31 -8.04
N PHE A 201 0.51 5.49 -8.55
CA PHE A 201 1.49 6.41 -9.11
C PHE A 201 1.14 7.86 -8.82
N SER A 202 2.06 8.77 -9.15
CA SER A 202 1.76 10.18 -9.18
C SER A 202 2.39 10.89 -10.37
N SER A 203 1.60 11.71 -11.05
CA SER A 203 2.03 12.58 -12.15
C SER A 203 1.50 13.98 -11.89
N ASN A 204 2.36 15.00 -11.91
CA ASN A 204 1.98 16.39 -11.58
C ASN A 204 1.19 16.52 -10.26
N ARG A 205 1.56 15.76 -9.24
CA ARG A 205 0.88 15.68 -7.94
C ARG A 205 -0.58 15.22 -8.00
N ILE A 206 -1.01 14.65 -9.13
CA ILE A 206 -2.24 13.88 -9.26
C ILE A 206 -1.95 12.49 -8.71
N ARG A 207 -2.83 12.02 -7.84
CA ARG A 207 -2.80 10.67 -7.30
C ARG A 207 -3.46 9.70 -8.28
N GLY A 208 -2.68 8.79 -8.84
CA GLY A 208 -3.14 7.84 -9.86
C GLY A 208 -3.33 6.43 -9.32
N LEU A 209 -4.38 5.76 -9.80
CA LEU A 209 -4.62 4.33 -9.68
C LEU A 209 -4.82 3.74 -11.07
N GLY A 210 -3.81 3.04 -11.57
CA GLY A 210 -3.78 2.37 -12.86
C GLY A 210 -3.72 0.86 -12.72
N ILE A 211 -3.48 0.18 -13.83
CA ILE A 211 -3.27 -1.27 -13.91
C ILE A 211 -2.02 -1.55 -14.72
N GLY A 212 -1.36 -2.67 -14.43
CA GLY A 212 -0.28 -3.18 -15.26
C GLY A 212 -0.16 -4.70 -15.18
N ASN A 213 0.25 -5.29 -16.29
CA ASN A 213 0.36 -6.72 -16.46
C ASN A 213 1.41 -7.36 -15.56
N VAL A 214 1.08 -8.49 -14.95
CA VAL A 214 1.93 -9.19 -13.98
C VAL A 214 3.27 -9.64 -14.56
N ASP A 215 3.33 -9.90 -15.87
CA ASP A 215 4.52 -10.39 -16.59
C ASP A 215 5.28 -9.28 -17.32
N ARG A 216 4.82 -8.04 -17.23
CA ARG A 216 5.52 -6.87 -17.79
C ARG A 216 6.25 -6.11 -16.69
N ASN A 217 7.44 -5.64 -17.03
CA ASN A 217 8.15 -4.67 -16.22
C ASN A 217 7.82 -3.26 -16.72
N TYR A 218 7.34 -2.39 -15.83
CA TYR A 218 6.99 -1.01 -16.13
C TYR A 218 8.06 -0.08 -15.53
N PRO A 219 8.82 0.66 -16.35
CA PRO A 219 9.86 1.55 -15.85
C PRO A 219 9.32 2.54 -14.81
N GLY A 220 10.03 2.67 -13.70
CA GLY A 220 9.66 3.57 -12.59
C GLY A 220 8.67 2.98 -11.58
N PHE A 221 8.15 1.77 -11.83
CA PHE A 221 7.38 1.01 -10.84
C PHE A 221 8.28 0.06 -10.07
N GLY A 222 8.15 0.07 -8.75
CA GLY A 222 8.65 -0.94 -7.85
C GLY A 222 7.50 -1.80 -7.31
N ILE A 223 7.85 -2.92 -6.70
CA ILE A 223 6.88 -3.86 -6.11
C ILE A 223 7.08 -3.84 -4.59
N PRO A 224 6.27 -3.09 -3.83
CA PRO A 224 6.40 -3.05 -2.39
C PRO A 224 5.97 -4.37 -1.75
N ILE A 225 6.69 -4.75 -0.70
CA ILE A 225 6.44 -5.94 0.10
C ILE A 225 6.25 -5.59 1.57
N LEU A 226 5.63 -6.50 2.32
CA LEU A 226 5.43 -6.39 3.75
C LEU A 226 5.67 -7.71 4.46
N ARG A 227 5.91 -7.60 5.77
CA ARG A 227 6.00 -8.70 6.72
C ARG A 227 5.24 -8.31 7.99
N PHE A 228 4.39 -9.21 8.49
CA PHE A 228 3.67 -9.02 9.74
C PHE A 228 4.57 -9.19 10.96
#